data_AF-A0A0G4ETW4-F1
#
_entry.id   AF-A0A0G4ETW4-F1
#
_cell.length_a   1.000
_cell.length_b   1.000
_cell.length_c   1.000
_cell.angle_alpha   90.00
_cell.angle_beta   90.00
_cell.angle_gamma   90.00
#
_symmetry.space_group_name_H-M   'P 1'
#
loop_
_entity.id
_entity.type
_entity.pdbx_description
1 polymer ?
#
loop_
_entity_poly.entity_id
_entity_poly.type
_entity_poly.pdbx_seq_one_letter_code
_entity_poly.pdbx_strand_id
1 'polypeptide(L)'
;MDPMSEVEYRRNWKPCAKCLIKTPEEMPGMEKLYWNLKELFVTHSALISPVYYAFPKDTDEVAEVVKKVHQARGVVRVRSGGLSYGPYSACRRGDIHYLFPFTPCVVMDLTRINHTQFRPPDRGLHEITIGGGALMEQLLQPFISRKIAIPFGGSGKVGVAAYIMGGGLGFMSRELGLLSDLVFRMTVVLADGSVMEGVSKEEESDLFWALRGGGGGNLAVVTEITLHLPANFAVSACEAGSRVYEMKYAEQAYQFWFDKAIDTADTEKWNLQFVLTPEEARINYVLDRDADIAFNDTEIPLKSQKHTRNLSEFYTNVLWPEEQSPRNESVFSYFLKYPLQWSALQGLRMGFAFARERGAQVMNLKQTKLICEPLGGKIDRYSQGESAFAWRQAQAFCYLRVSWVDVSRRRDFENHFIAYFQHPPFSQYVLGGYINFLHPSLGKYEDRYYGHNKEKLREVKETYDPDSFFNFPLAIRKADVPHSRHHRHVHRHPNIMDNGATYRHMTTAGAVFTLVSVMILFGSLALCLYCVKKEADPSFSVAQSTQQAGQRFMQMVATQNRVSPTRWGRPAEGGRKAGKSSTDGLVSYQPLVGEGEVRREGEGGVELGKVRKGGMGER
;
A
#
# COMPACT_ATOMS: atom_id res chain seq x y z
N MET A 1 34.74 -1.88 -22.51
CA MET A 1 34.35 -1.11 -23.71
C MET A 1 34.93 0.28 -23.57
N ASP A 2 35.38 0.89 -24.66
CA ASP A 2 35.63 2.34 -24.70
C ASP A 2 34.31 3.08 -24.38
N PRO A 3 34.27 4.10 -23.51
CA PRO A 3 33.06 4.89 -23.21
C PRO A 3 32.25 5.32 -24.45
N MET A 4 32.91 5.67 -25.56
CA MET A 4 32.23 6.03 -26.81
C MET A 4 31.49 4.84 -27.45
N SER A 5 32.12 3.65 -27.44
CA SER A 5 31.51 2.41 -27.93
C SER A 5 30.34 1.93 -27.06
N GLU A 6 30.36 2.22 -25.76
CA GLU A 6 29.27 1.88 -24.85
C GLU A 6 28.02 2.75 -25.07
N VAL A 7 28.22 4.05 -25.34
CA VAL A 7 27.13 4.97 -25.70
C VAL A 7 26.47 4.55 -27.02
N GLU A 8 27.27 4.23 -28.04
CA GLU A 8 26.75 3.81 -29.34
C GLU A 8 26.06 2.43 -29.28
N TYR A 9 26.62 1.51 -28.49
CA TYR A 9 25.97 0.23 -28.20
C TYR A 9 24.60 0.44 -27.55
N ARG A 10 24.50 1.23 -26.49
CA ARG A 10 23.23 1.51 -25.78
C ARG A 10 22.23 2.26 -26.65
N ARG A 11 22.70 3.14 -27.53
CA ARG A 11 21.85 3.90 -28.47
C ARG A 11 21.16 2.99 -29.50
N ASN A 12 21.84 1.95 -29.96
CA ASN A 12 21.32 1.00 -30.96
C ASN A 12 20.78 -0.30 -30.32
N TRP A 13 20.75 -0.37 -28.98
CA TRP A 13 20.40 -1.57 -28.25
C TRP A 13 18.92 -1.92 -28.40
N LYS A 14 18.63 -3.24 -28.44
CA LYS A 14 17.26 -3.77 -28.47
C LYS A 14 17.15 -4.98 -27.52
N PRO A 15 16.02 -5.14 -26.82
CA PRO A 15 15.86 -6.18 -25.80
C PRO A 15 15.89 -7.61 -26.34
N CYS A 16 15.41 -7.88 -27.56
CA CYS A 16 15.40 -9.22 -28.15
C CYS A 16 15.17 -9.12 -29.67
N ALA A 17 15.73 -10.04 -30.46
CA ALA A 17 15.50 -10.00 -31.92
C ALA A 17 14.13 -10.58 -32.32
N LYS A 18 13.61 -11.53 -31.54
CA LYS A 18 12.38 -12.28 -31.84
C LYS A 18 11.13 -11.72 -31.14
N CYS A 19 11.31 -10.96 -30.06
CA CYS A 19 10.19 -10.32 -29.39
C CYS A 19 9.60 -9.22 -30.26
N LEU A 20 8.28 -9.04 -30.16
CA LEU A 20 7.66 -7.80 -30.59
C LEU A 20 8.17 -6.69 -29.67
N ILE A 21 8.84 -5.70 -30.24
CA ILE A 21 9.33 -4.54 -29.52
C ILE A 21 8.54 -3.32 -29.99
N LYS A 22 8.08 -2.52 -29.04
CA LYS A 22 7.49 -1.21 -29.31
C LYS A 22 8.14 -0.16 -28.41
N THR A 23 8.34 1.02 -28.93
CA THR A 23 8.66 2.25 -28.19
C THR A 23 7.37 2.88 -27.66
N PRO A 24 7.42 3.75 -26.63
CA PRO A 24 6.26 4.47 -26.12
C PRO A 24 5.47 5.18 -27.23
N GLU A 25 6.16 5.73 -28.22
CA GLU A 25 5.59 6.45 -29.36
C GLU A 25 4.80 5.52 -30.31
N GLU A 26 5.16 4.23 -30.35
CA GLU A 26 4.52 3.21 -31.20
C GLU A 26 3.30 2.54 -30.54
N MET A 27 2.83 3.02 -29.38
CA MET A 27 1.70 2.44 -28.63
C MET A 27 0.47 3.36 -28.49
N PRO A 28 -0.34 3.57 -29.54
CA PRO A 28 -1.66 4.22 -29.40
C PRO A 28 -2.61 3.38 -28.54
N GLY A 29 -3.36 4.00 -27.62
CA GLY A 29 -4.46 3.35 -26.87
C GLY A 29 -4.06 2.61 -25.58
N MET A 30 -2.76 2.49 -25.27
CA MET A 30 -2.31 2.05 -23.95
C MET A 30 -2.68 3.05 -22.83
N GLU A 31 -3.17 4.24 -23.19
CA GLU A 31 -3.68 5.29 -22.30
C GLU A 31 -4.59 4.77 -21.16
N LYS A 32 -5.39 3.72 -21.41
CA LYS A 32 -6.26 3.10 -20.39
C LYS A 32 -5.48 2.34 -19.29
N LEU A 33 -4.31 1.82 -19.61
CA LEU A 33 -3.36 1.19 -18.68
C LEU A 33 -2.34 2.18 -18.09
N TYR A 34 -2.25 3.37 -18.69
CA TYR A 34 -1.33 4.45 -18.35
C TYR A 34 -1.79 5.31 -17.16
N TRP A 35 -3.02 5.21 -16.68
CA TRP A 35 -3.50 6.14 -15.64
C TRP A 35 -2.81 5.94 -14.28
N ASN A 36 -2.47 4.70 -13.90
CA ASN A 36 -1.56 4.42 -12.77
C ASN A 36 -0.13 4.93 -12.99
N LEU A 37 0.22 5.30 -14.23
CA LEU A 37 1.55 5.77 -14.66
C LEU A 37 1.61 7.28 -14.93
N LYS A 38 0.47 7.98 -14.96
CA LYS A 38 0.40 9.41 -15.32
C LYS A 38 1.01 10.34 -14.27
N GLU A 39 1.10 9.92 -13.01
CA GLU A 39 1.88 10.66 -12.00
C GLU A 39 3.41 10.48 -12.13
N LEU A 40 3.86 9.54 -12.97
CA LEU A 40 5.28 9.21 -13.16
C LEU A 40 5.87 9.59 -14.51
N PHE A 41 5.03 9.97 -15.47
CA PHE A 41 5.48 10.55 -16.73
C PHE A 41 5.53 12.07 -16.63
N VAL A 42 6.73 12.63 -16.78
CA VAL A 42 6.89 14.04 -17.16
C VAL A 42 6.74 14.10 -18.67
N THR A 43 5.72 14.80 -19.15
CA THR A 43 5.47 15.04 -20.57
C THR A 43 6.51 15.94 -21.24
N HIS A 44 7.47 16.54 -20.53
CA HIS A 44 8.45 17.44 -21.15
C HIS A 44 9.81 17.41 -20.43
N SER A 45 10.80 16.69 -20.97
CA SER A 45 12.22 17.11 -20.94
C SER A 45 13.07 16.19 -21.83
N ALA A 46 13.77 16.79 -22.78
CA ALA A 46 14.43 16.16 -23.93
C ALA A 46 15.76 15.42 -23.64
N LEU A 47 15.85 14.61 -22.57
CA LEU A 47 17.08 13.88 -22.20
C LEU A 47 16.84 12.45 -21.63
N ILE A 48 15.77 11.76 -22.05
CA ILE A 48 15.30 10.54 -21.36
C ILE A 48 15.69 9.29 -22.16
N SER A 49 16.30 8.30 -21.48
CA SER A 49 16.61 6.99 -22.05
C SER A 49 15.40 6.31 -22.69
N PRO A 50 15.60 5.51 -23.76
CA PRO A 50 14.50 4.81 -24.42
C PRO A 50 13.84 3.81 -23.46
N VAL A 51 12.52 3.91 -23.36
CA VAL A 51 11.70 2.84 -22.78
C VAL A 51 11.37 1.87 -23.93
N TYR A 52 11.46 0.57 -23.67
CA TYR A 52 11.05 -0.46 -24.61
C TYR A 52 9.98 -1.32 -23.97
N TYR A 53 9.10 -1.84 -24.80
CA TYR A 53 8.15 -2.87 -24.40
C TYR A 53 8.47 -4.14 -25.15
N ALA A 54 8.67 -5.24 -24.44
CA ALA A 54 8.92 -6.56 -25.01
C ALA A 54 7.73 -7.48 -24.72
N PHE A 55 7.26 -8.19 -25.75
CA PHE A 55 6.18 -9.18 -25.65
C PHE A 55 6.72 -10.58 -26.02
N PRO A 56 7.52 -11.21 -25.15
CA PRO A 56 8.02 -12.56 -25.37
C PRO A 56 6.87 -13.55 -25.44
N LYS A 57 6.99 -14.57 -26.28
CA LYS A 57 5.95 -15.61 -26.46
C LYS A 57 6.24 -16.93 -25.74
N ASP A 58 7.46 -17.10 -25.23
CA ASP A 58 7.94 -18.30 -24.57
C ASP A 58 9.09 -17.98 -23.59
N THR A 59 9.54 -18.98 -22.84
CA THR A 59 10.59 -18.85 -21.82
C THR A 59 11.94 -18.44 -22.41
N ASP A 60 12.28 -18.94 -23.59
CA ASP A 60 13.56 -18.63 -24.25
C ASP A 60 13.64 -17.15 -24.66
N GLU A 61 12.55 -16.60 -25.19
CA GLU A 61 12.46 -15.17 -25.49
C GLU A 61 12.53 -14.31 -24.21
N VAL A 62 11.96 -14.77 -23.08
CA VAL A 62 12.14 -14.11 -21.76
C VAL A 62 13.61 -14.11 -21.33
N ALA A 63 14.28 -15.26 -21.42
CA ALA A 63 15.70 -15.40 -21.11
C ALA A 63 16.59 -14.49 -21.98
N GLU A 64 16.29 -14.40 -23.29
CA GLU A 64 17.00 -13.49 -24.19
C GLU A 64 16.85 -12.02 -23.76
N VAL A 65 15.62 -11.60 -23.41
CA VAL A 65 15.35 -10.23 -22.92
C VAL A 65 16.12 -9.95 -21.64
N VAL A 66 16.02 -10.83 -20.63
CA VAL A 66 16.72 -10.65 -19.35
C VAL A 66 18.22 -10.53 -19.56
N LYS A 67 18.82 -11.47 -20.30
CA LYS A 67 20.25 -11.49 -20.58
C LYS A 67 20.73 -10.20 -21.26
N LYS A 68 20.01 -9.72 -22.27
CA LYS A 68 20.38 -8.49 -22.98
C LYS A 68 20.24 -7.24 -22.12
N VAL A 69 19.18 -7.16 -21.29
CA VAL A 69 18.97 -6.02 -20.39
C VAL A 69 20.06 -6.00 -19.32
N HIS A 70 20.38 -7.17 -18.75
CA HIS A 70 21.42 -7.33 -17.76
C HIS A 70 22.80 -6.90 -18.31
N GLN A 71 23.16 -7.38 -19.52
CA GLN A 71 24.41 -6.99 -20.21
C GLN A 71 24.51 -5.47 -20.47
N ALA A 72 23.39 -4.81 -20.77
CA ALA A 72 23.34 -3.37 -20.98
C ALA A 72 23.27 -2.56 -19.67
N ARG A 73 23.30 -3.24 -18.50
CA ARG A 73 23.04 -2.63 -17.19
C ARG A 73 21.74 -1.82 -17.18
N GLY A 74 20.74 -2.34 -17.90
CA GLY A 74 19.41 -1.77 -18.03
C GLY A 74 18.50 -2.14 -16.86
N VAL A 75 17.27 -1.64 -16.93
CA VAL A 75 16.22 -1.94 -15.95
C VAL A 75 15.15 -2.79 -16.62
N VAL A 76 14.73 -3.87 -15.97
CA VAL A 76 13.57 -4.67 -16.41
C VAL A 76 12.40 -4.52 -15.44
N ARG A 77 11.20 -4.41 -15.99
CA ARG A 77 9.93 -4.32 -15.28
C ARG A 77 9.01 -5.41 -15.80
N VAL A 78 8.90 -6.49 -15.04
CA VAL A 78 8.07 -7.64 -15.41
C VAL A 78 6.60 -7.30 -15.19
N ARG A 79 5.76 -7.69 -16.13
CA ARG A 79 4.33 -7.41 -16.11
C ARG A 79 3.55 -8.64 -16.56
N SER A 80 2.68 -9.13 -15.68
CA SER A 80 1.61 -10.08 -16.01
C SER A 80 0.30 -9.30 -16.24
N GLY A 81 -0.62 -9.27 -15.26
CA GLY A 81 -1.90 -8.56 -15.38
C GLY A 81 -1.85 -7.03 -15.19
N GLY A 82 -0.69 -6.46 -14.85
CA GLY A 82 -0.53 -4.99 -14.71
C GLY A 82 -1.28 -4.33 -13.54
N LEU A 83 -1.77 -5.11 -12.57
CA LEU A 83 -2.51 -4.62 -11.39
C LEU A 83 -1.62 -4.42 -10.15
N SER A 84 -0.41 -3.92 -10.33
CA SER A 84 0.39 -3.45 -9.19
C SER A 84 -0.20 -2.12 -8.68
N TYR A 85 -0.53 -2.04 -7.38
CA TYR A 85 -1.04 -0.80 -6.78
C TYR A 85 0.05 0.27 -6.63
N GLY A 86 1.31 -0.16 -6.60
CA GLY A 86 2.44 0.71 -6.84
C GLY A 86 2.88 0.62 -8.30
N PRO A 87 3.66 1.60 -8.79
CA PRO A 87 4.14 1.63 -10.16
C PRO A 87 5.35 0.70 -10.40
N TYR A 88 5.32 -0.52 -9.85
CA TYR A 88 6.47 -1.43 -9.83
C TYR A 88 6.60 -2.27 -11.11
N SER A 89 5.56 -2.36 -11.92
CA SER A 89 5.55 -3.02 -13.23
C SER A 89 5.74 -2.05 -14.40
N ALA A 90 6.33 -0.86 -14.15
CA ALA A 90 6.57 0.15 -15.17
C ALA A 90 7.89 0.89 -14.96
N CYS A 91 8.44 1.40 -16.06
CA CYS A 91 9.63 2.24 -16.06
C CYS A 91 9.32 3.63 -15.48
N ARG A 92 10.22 4.14 -14.64
CA ARG A 92 10.06 5.44 -13.97
C ARG A 92 11.24 6.37 -14.26
N ARG A 93 11.02 7.68 -14.13
CA ARG A 93 12.07 8.71 -14.30
C ARG A 93 13.30 8.48 -13.41
N GLY A 94 13.10 7.99 -12.19
CA GLY A 94 14.19 7.69 -11.24
C GLY A 94 14.92 6.36 -11.48
N ASP A 95 14.43 5.51 -12.39
CA ASP A 95 15.12 4.29 -12.80
C ASP A 95 16.28 4.58 -13.79
N ILE A 96 16.34 5.82 -14.31
CA ILE A 96 17.36 6.27 -15.26
C ILE A 96 18.50 6.93 -14.47
N HIS A 97 19.64 6.26 -14.40
CA HIS A 97 20.84 6.80 -13.77
C HIS A 97 21.43 7.95 -14.58
N TYR A 98 21.52 9.15 -13.99
CA TYR A 98 22.13 10.34 -14.62
C TYR A 98 23.61 10.14 -15.04
N LEU A 99 24.31 9.19 -14.41
CA LEU A 99 25.70 8.86 -14.74
C LEU A 99 25.82 7.99 -16.01
N PHE A 100 24.72 7.38 -16.47
CA PHE A 100 24.68 6.50 -17.64
C PHE A 100 23.56 6.95 -18.59
N PRO A 101 23.81 7.96 -19.44
CA PRO A 101 22.84 8.36 -20.47
C PRO A 101 22.47 7.13 -21.33
N PHE A 102 21.20 7.02 -21.70
CA PHE A 102 20.63 5.91 -22.50
C PHE A 102 20.57 4.53 -21.81
N THR A 103 20.55 4.46 -20.47
CA THR A 103 20.21 3.20 -19.77
C THR A 103 18.84 2.67 -20.23
N PRO A 104 18.75 1.53 -20.94
CA PRO A 104 17.47 1.05 -21.45
C PRO A 104 16.59 0.59 -20.29
N CYS A 105 15.31 0.96 -20.35
CA CYS A 105 14.31 0.41 -19.45
C CYS A 105 13.29 -0.40 -20.25
N VAL A 106 13.09 -1.66 -19.87
CA VAL A 106 12.21 -2.59 -20.57
C VAL A 106 11.04 -2.95 -19.69
N VAL A 107 9.83 -2.66 -20.15
CA VAL A 107 8.61 -3.30 -19.64
C VAL A 107 8.43 -4.61 -20.39
N MET A 108 8.64 -5.73 -19.70
CA MET A 108 8.48 -7.06 -20.26
C MET A 108 7.09 -7.59 -19.91
N ASP A 109 6.22 -7.60 -20.91
CA ASP A 109 4.83 -8.01 -20.78
C ASP A 109 4.65 -9.47 -21.19
N LEU A 110 4.30 -10.30 -20.20
CA LEU A 110 4.18 -11.74 -20.35
C LEU A 110 2.82 -12.17 -20.90
N THR A 111 1.90 -11.27 -21.27
CA THR A 111 0.52 -11.63 -21.67
C THR A 111 0.42 -12.57 -22.87
N ARG A 112 1.50 -12.81 -23.62
CA ARG A 112 1.54 -13.82 -24.69
C ARG A 112 1.85 -15.24 -24.20
N ILE A 113 2.32 -15.38 -22.95
CA ILE A 113 2.50 -16.65 -22.23
C ILE A 113 1.32 -16.82 -21.28
N ASN A 114 0.11 -16.93 -21.83
CA ASN A 114 -1.16 -16.90 -21.09
C ASN A 114 -1.96 -18.21 -21.16
N HIS A 115 -1.30 -19.32 -21.47
CA HIS A 115 -1.94 -20.63 -21.55
C HIS A 115 -2.40 -21.12 -20.18
N THR A 116 -3.48 -21.89 -20.18
CA THR A 116 -3.96 -22.66 -19.01
C THR A 116 -4.32 -24.06 -19.49
N GLN A 117 -3.61 -25.07 -19.00
CA GLN A 117 -3.77 -26.46 -19.43
C GLN A 117 -4.16 -27.32 -18.23
N PHE A 118 -5.35 -27.92 -18.29
CA PHE A 118 -5.83 -28.88 -17.30
C PHE A 118 -5.50 -30.28 -17.77
N ARG A 119 -4.76 -31.03 -16.96
CA ARG A 119 -4.57 -32.46 -17.19
C ARG A 119 -5.68 -33.25 -16.49
N PRO A 120 -6.13 -34.39 -17.07
CA PRO A 120 -7.02 -35.30 -16.38
C PRO A 120 -6.45 -35.69 -15.02
N PRO A 121 -7.29 -35.92 -14.00
CA PRO A 121 -6.79 -36.27 -12.69
C PRO A 121 -6.01 -37.58 -12.76
N ASP A 122 -4.78 -37.56 -12.23
CA ASP A 122 -3.98 -38.76 -12.01
C ASP A 122 -3.84 -38.97 -10.50
N ARG A 123 -4.05 -40.21 -10.03
CA ARG A 123 -4.02 -40.59 -8.60
C ARG A 123 -4.83 -39.67 -7.66
N GLY A 124 -5.92 -39.07 -8.14
CA GLY A 124 -6.77 -38.18 -7.34
C GLY A 124 -6.24 -36.75 -7.19
N LEU A 125 -5.32 -36.31 -8.04
CA LEU A 125 -4.86 -34.92 -8.12
C LEU A 125 -5.20 -34.31 -9.48
N HIS A 126 -5.76 -33.11 -9.50
CA HIS A 126 -5.84 -32.27 -10.69
C HIS A 126 -4.52 -31.53 -10.87
N GLU A 127 -3.90 -31.69 -12.03
CA GLU A 127 -2.72 -30.91 -12.41
C GLU A 127 -3.10 -29.82 -13.41
N ILE A 128 -2.63 -28.61 -13.14
CA ILE A 128 -2.91 -27.44 -13.97
C ILE A 128 -1.63 -26.69 -14.24
N THR A 129 -1.32 -26.48 -15.51
CA THR A 129 -0.17 -25.71 -15.95
C THR A 129 -0.63 -24.34 -16.45
N ILE A 130 0.03 -23.28 -15.97
CA ILE A 130 -0.40 -21.90 -16.13
C ILE A 130 0.79 -21.06 -16.61
N GLY A 131 0.64 -20.34 -17.71
CA GLY A 131 1.64 -19.41 -18.20
C GLY A 131 1.81 -18.17 -17.31
N GLY A 132 3.02 -17.62 -17.25
CA GLY A 132 3.38 -16.49 -16.38
C GLY A 132 2.60 -15.19 -16.63
N GLY A 133 1.99 -15.05 -17.81
CA GLY A 133 1.11 -13.95 -18.17
C GLY A 133 -0.39 -14.25 -18.10
N ALA A 134 -0.79 -15.45 -17.65
CA ALA A 134 -2.18 -15.81 -17.52
C ALA A 134 -2.91 -14.91 -16.51
N LEU A 135 -4.14 -14.54 -16.85
CA LEU A 135 -5.02 -13.73 -16.02
C LEU A 135 -5.98 -14.62 -15.21
N MET A 136 -6.44 -14.12 -14.06
CA MET A 136 -7.34 -14.84 -13.16
C MET A 136 -8.63 -15.29 -13.86
N GLU A 137 -9.19 -14.46 -14.75
CA GLU A 137 -10.36 -14.83 -15.55
C GLU A 137 -10.11 -16.06 -16.44
N GLN A 138 -8.92 -16.15 -17.05
CA GLN A 138 -8.54 -17.28 -17.90
C GLN A 138 -8.36 -18.55 -17.07
N LEU A 139 -7.79 -18.40 -15.87
CA LEU A 139 -7.65 -19.50 -14.92
C LEU A 139 -9.00 -20.01 -14.45
N LEU A 140 -9.92 -19.14 -14.04
CA LEU A 140 -11.19 -19.51 -13.41
C LEU A 140 -12.21 -20.15 -14.36
N GLN A 141 -12.19 -19.81 -15.65
CA GLN A 141 -13.16 -20.32 -16.63
C GLN A 141 -13.25 -21.88 -16.62
N PRO A 142 -12.14 -22.63 -16.74
CA PRO A 142 -12.19 -24.09 -16.61
C PRO A 142 -12.62 -24.60 -15.23
N PHE A 143 -12.25 -23.92 -14.13
CA PHE A 143 -12.64 -24.30 -12.77
C PHE A 143 -14.17 -24.24 -12.57
N ILE A 144 -14.79 -23.14 -13.02
CA ILE A 144 -16.24 -22.95 -12.95
C ILE A 144 -16.96 -24.07 -13.71
N SER A 145 -16.49 -24.40 -14.93
CA SER A 145 -17.07 -25.49 -15.74
C SER A 145 -16.96 -26.87 -15.08
N ARG A 146 -15.95 -27.07 -14.22
CA ARG A 146 -15.63 -28.33 -13.52
C ARG A 146 -16.14 -28.38 -12.09
N LYS A 147 -16.72 -27.28 -11.59
CA LYS A 147 -17.16 -27.12 -10.20
C LYS A 147 -16.03 -27.37 -9.18
N ILE A 148 -14.82 -26.97 -9.53
CA ILE A 148 -13.65 -27.03 -8.65
C ILE A 148 -13.42 -25.63 -8.08
N ALA A 149 -13.20 -25.52 -6.77
CA ALA A 149 -12.84 -24.26 -6.12
C ALA A 149 -11.33 -24.07 -6.03
N ILE A 150 -10.88 -22.82 -6.05
CA ILE A 150 -9.51 -22.43 -5.72
C ILE A 150 -9.50 -21.13 -4.95
N PRO A 151 -8.44 -20.82 -4.18
CA PRO A 151 -8.25 -19.49 -3.64
C PRO A 151 -8.06 -18.45 -4.75
N PHE A 152 -8.89 -17.41 -4.78
CA PHE A 152 -8.81 -16.35 -5.79
C PHE A 152 -9.22 -14.97 -5.25
N GLY A 153 -8.71 -13.92 -5.89
CA GLY A 153 -9.10 -12.53 -5.62
C GLY A 153 -10.24 -12.05 -6.51
N GLY A 154 -10.91 -10.97 -6.14
CA GLY A 154 -12.12 -10.48 -6.82
C GLY A 154 -11.95 -9.81 -8.20
N SER A 155 -10.78 -9.89 -8.86
CA SER A 155 -10.56 -9.22 -10.15
C SER A 155 -10.01 -10.19 -11.22
N GLY A 156 -10.72 -10.28 -12.34
CA GLY A 156 -10.37 -11.17 -13.45
C GLY A 156 -9.07 -10.80 -14.18
N LYS A 157 -8.66 -9.52 -14.13
CA LYS A 157 -7.43 -9.03 -14.78
C LYS A 157 -6.16 -9.22 -13.94
N VAL A 158 -6.27 -9.79 -12.74
CA VAL A 158 -5.10 -10.08 -11.90
C VAL A 158 -4.23 -11.13 -12.59
N GLY A 159 -2.93 -10.86 -12.71
CA GLY A 159 -1.98 -11.83 -13.23
C GLY A 159 -1.74 -12.94 -12.20
N VAL A 160 -1.98 -14.19 -12.60
CA VAL A 160 -1.94 -15.35 -11.69
C VAL A 160 -0.56 -15.53 -11.07
N ALA A 161 0.51 -15.44 -11.86
CA ALA A 161 1.86 -15.63 -11.35
C ALA A 161 2.25 -14.61 -10.28
N ALA A 162 1.97 -13.32 -10.52
CA ALA A 162 2.22 -12.26 -9.54
C ALA A 162 1.36 -12.44 -8.28
N TYR A 163 0.10 -12.86 -8.42
CA TYR A 163 -0.80 -13.14 -7.32
C TYR A 163 -0.25 -14.26 -6.42
N ILE A 164 0.17 -15.38 -7.02
CA ILE A 164 0.83 -16.52 -6.34
C ILE A 164 2.13 -16.09 -5.67
N MET A 165 2.96 -15.27 -6.33
CA MET A 165 4.23 -14.83 -5.75
C MET A 165 4.06 -13.98 -4.50
N GLY A 166 2.92 -13.30 -4.34
CA GLY A 166 2.55 -12.65 -3.08
C GLY A 166 1.85 -13.55 -2.08
N GLY A 167 1.60 -14.82 -2.39
CA GLY A 167 0.88 -15.81 -1.57
C GLY A 167 -0.47 -16.19 -2.17
N GLY A 168 -1.19 -15.25 -2.80
CA GLY A 168 -2.50 -15.52 -3.38
C GLY A 168 -3.62 -15.72 -2.34
N LEU A 169 -3.76 -14.76 -1.43
CA LEU A 169 -4.83 -14.68 -0.43
C LEU A 169 -6.11 -14.12 -1.06
N GLY A 170 -7.22 -14.82 -0.85
CA GLY A 170 -8.55 -14.37 -1.27
C GLY A 170 -9.68 -15.27 -0.78
N PHE A 171 -10.79 -15.28 -1.51
CA PHE A 171 -11.95 -16.14 -1.20
C PHE A 171 -11.51 -17.60 -1.08
N MET A 172 -12.16 -18.36 -0.20
CA MET A 172 -11.87 -19.78 0.05
C MET A 172 -10.48 -20.10 0.65
N SER A 173 -9.62 -19.10 0.92
CA SER A 173 -8.27 -19.39 1.44
C SER A 173 -8.29 -20.09 2.80
N ARG A 174 -9.29 -19.80 3.64
CA ARG A 174 -9.48 -20.49 4.94
C ARG A 174 -9.81 -21.97 4.79
N GLU A 175 -10.49 -22.34 3.71
CA GLU A 175 -10.87 -23.72 3.45
C GLU A 175 -9.78 -24.47 2.67
N LEU A 176 -9.05 -23.77 1.80
CA LEU A 176 -8.17 -24.39 0.80
C LEU A 176 -6.68 -24.07 0.98
N GLY A 177 -6.33 -23.19 1.92
CA GLY A 177 -4.99 -22.61 2.04
C GLY A 177 -4.78 -21.44 1.07
N LEU A 178 -3.57 -20.90 1.01
CA LEU A 178 -3.24 -19.87 0.02
C LEU A 178 -3.12 -20.48 -1.38
N LEU A 179 -3.32 -19.71 -2.45
CA LEU A 179 -3.11 -20.24 -3.81
C LEU A 179 -1.65 -20.71 -4.00
N SER A 180 -0.69 -20.05 -3.34
CA SER A 180 0.71 -20.47 -3.34
C SER A 180 0.94 -21.84 -2.70
N ASP A 181 0.06 -22.31 -1.81
CA ASP A 181 0.20 -23.60 -1.13
C ASP A 181 -0.10 -24.77 -2.08
N LEU A 182 -0.82 -24.50 -3.18
CA LEU A 182 -1.14 -25.46 -4.23
C LEU A 182 -0.07 -25.54 -5.32
N VAL A 183 0.97 -24.69 -5.26
CA VAL A 183 2.06 -24.73 -6.24
C VAL A 183 2.88 -25.99 -6.04
N PHE A 184 2.99 -26.76 -7.11
CA PHE A 184 3.84 -27.92 -7.20
C PHE A 184 5.22 -27.54 -7.73
N ARG A 185 5.25 -26.74 -8.80
CA ARG A 185 6.47 -26.45 -9.56
C ARG A 185 6.36 -25.13 -10.33
N MET A 186 7.50 -24.50 -10.57
CA MET A 186 7.63 -23.31 -11.43
C MET A 186 8.78 -23.46 -12.42
N THR A 187 8.64 -22.81 -13.57
CA THR A 187 9.74 -22.52 -14.51
C THR A 187 10.04 -21.04 -14.43
N VAL A 188 11.32 -20.71 -14.24
CA VAL A 188 11.75 -19.33 -13.97
C VAL A 188 12.99 -18.94 -14.76
N VAL A 189 13.13 -17.65 -15.02
CA VAL A 189 14.33 -17.03 -15.60
C VAL A 189 15.00 -16.15 -14.54
N LEU A 190 16.27 -16.45 -14.23
CA LEU A 190 17.08 -15.71 -13.24
C LEU A 190 17.71 -14.45 -13.83
N ALA A 191 18.34 -13.64 -12.98
CA ALA A 191 18.93 -12.34 -13.34
C ALA A 191 20.04 -12.43 -14.40
N ASP A 192 20.75 -13.55 -14.48
CA ASP A 192 21.77 -13.83 -15.49
C ASP A 192 21.20 -14.33 -16.83
N GLY A 193 19.88 -14.53 -16.89
CA GLY A 193 19.15 -15.07 -18.03
C GLY A 193 19.14 -16.59 -18.12
N SER A 194 19.66 -17.31 -17.11
CA SER A 194 19.52 -18.76 -17.04
C SER A 194 18.06 -19.17 -16.80
N VAL A 195 17.66 -20.27 -17.43
CA VAL A 195 16.35 -20.89 -17.23
C VAL A 195 16.49 -22.00 -16.20
N MET A 196 15.75 -21.89 -15.11
CA MET A 196 15.57 -22.99 -14.15
C MET A 196 14.20 -23.59 -14.36
N GLU A 197 14.18 -24.76 -14.99
CA GLU A 197 13.01 -25.62 -15.01
C GLU A 197 12.92 -26.39 -13.70
N GLY A 198 11.72 -26.52 -13.17
CA GLY A 198 11.49 -27.47 -12.08
C GLY A 198 11.80 -26.99 -10.68
N VAL A 199 11.81 -25.66 -10.44
CA VAL A 199 11.83 -25.11 -9.08
C VAL A 199 10.57 -25.58 -8.35
N SER A 200 10.70 -26.62 -7.51
CA SER A 200 9.55 -27.43 -7.08
C SER A 200 9.49 -27.70 -5.58
N LYS A 201 8.36 -28.29 -5.20
CA LYS A 201 8.07 -28.79 -3.85
C LYS A 201 8.91 -30.01 -3.46
N GLU A 202 9.42 -30.78 -4.40
CA GLU A 202 10.29 -31.93 -4.11
C GLU A 202 11.71 -31.50 -3.73
N GLU A 203 12.24 -30.49 -4.42
CA GLU A 203 13.59 -29.99 -4.18
C GLU A 203 13.63 -29.01 -2.99
N GLU A 204 12.50 -28.39 -2.66
CA GLU A 204 12.34 -27.40 -1.57
C GLU A 204 13.43 -26.32 -1.55
N SER A 205 13.89 -25.89 -2.74
CA SER A 205 14.92 -24.85 -2.83
C SER A 205 14.48 -23.55 -2.14
N ASP A 206 15.44 -22.79 -1.64
CA ASP A 206 15.14 -21.49 -1.02
C ASP A 206 14.48 -20.51 -2.02
N LEU A 207 14.75 -20.67 -3.33
CA LEU A 207 14.04 -19.95 -4.38
C LEU A 207 12.57 -20.36 -4.46
N PHE A 208 12.25 -21.66 -4.42
CA PHE A 208 10.87 -22.15 -4.41
C PHE A 208 10.09 -21.60 -3.20
N TRP A 209 10.72 -21.60 -2.03
CA TRP A 209 10.18 -20.99 -0.82
C TRP A 209 9.91 -19.49 -1.00
N ALA A 210 10.88 -18.74 -1.53
CA ALA A 210 10.79 -17.29 -1.68
C ALA A 210 9.76 -16.85 -2.72
N LEU A 211 9.61 -17.60 -3.81
CA LEU A 211 8.59 -17.36 -4.85
C LEU A 211 7.16 -17.65 -4.37
N ARG A 212 6.97 -18.17 -3.15
CA ARG A 212 5.65 -18.40 -2.53
C ARG A 212 5.40 -17.42 -1.37
N GLY A 213 5.43 -16.12 -1.67
CA GLY A 213 5.09 -15.05 -0.71
C GLY A 213 6.08 -13.88 -0.65
N GLY A 214 7.23 -13.96 -1.32
CA GLY A 214 8.23 -12.88 -1.36
C GLY A 214 7.83 -11.68 -2.26
N GLY A 215 6.77 -11.81 -3.04
CA GLY A 215 6.27 -10.80 -3.97
C GLY A 215 6.95 -10.82 -5.33
N GLY A 216 6.19 -10.55 -6.38
CA GLY A 216 6.67 -10.55 -7.75
C GLY A 216 7.70 -9.44 -8.06
N GLY A 217 8.58 -9.71 -9.03
CA GLY A 217 9.57 -8.74 -9.49
C GLY A 217 10.79 -8.59 -8.60
N ASN A 218 11.02 -9.53 -7.67
CA ASN A 218 12.16 -9.49 -6.74
C ASN A 218 13.30 -10.46 -7.08
N LEU A 219 13.03 -11.65 -7.64
CA LEU A 219 14.05 -12.73 -7.68
C LEU A 219 14.21 -13.35 -9.07
N ALA A 220 13.10 -13.53 -9.78
CA ALA A 220 13.09 -14.18 -11.08
C ALA A 220 11.84 -13.78 -11.88
N VAL A 221 11.86 -14.07 -13.18
CA VAL A 221 10.67 -14.03 -14.04
C VAL A 221 10.04 -15.42 -14.06
N VAL A 222 8.85 -15.58 -13.48
CA VAL A 222 8.10 -16.83 -13.55
C VAL A 222 7.38 -16.92 -14.89
N THR A 223 7.72 -17.91 -15.71
CA THR A 223 7.13 -18.11 -17.05
C THR A 223 6.09 -19.23 -17.08
N GLU A 224 6.15 -20.16 -16.13
CA GLU A 224 5.15 -21.22 -15.98
C GLU A 224 4.99 -21.65 -14.51
N ILE A 225 3.77 -22.00 -14.12
CA ILE A 225 3.42 -22.53 -12.80
C ILE A 225 2.58 -23.78 -12.98
N THR A 226 2.93 -24.85 -12.27
CA THR A 226 2.12 -26.05 -12.13
C THR A 226 1.47 -26.08 -10.75
N LEU A 227 0.15 -26.19 -10.72
CA LEU A 227 -0.64 -26.40 -9.49
C LEU A 227 -1.05 -27.87 -9.39
N HIS A 228 -1.01 -28.42 -8.17
CA HIS A 228 -1.60 -29.70 -7.82
C HIS A 228 -2.75 -29.49 -6.84
N LEU A 229 -3.94 -29.95 -7.21
CA LEU A 229 -5.14 -29.82 -6.39
C LEU A 229 -5.72 -31.19 -6.04
N PRO A 230 -6.06 -31.45 -4.78
CA PRO A 230 -6.84 -32.62 -4.39
C PRO A 230 -8.16 -32.72 -5.17
N ALA A 231 -8.51 -33.93 -5.64
CA ALA A 231 -9.76 -34.18 -6.39
C ALA A 231 -11.04 -33.91 -5.59
N ASN A 232 -10.95 -33.78 -4.27
CA ASN A 232 -12.06 -33.42 -3.39
C ASN A 232 -12.27 -31.90 -3.25
N PHE A 233 -11.57 -31.05 -4.01
CA PHE A 233 -11.86 -29.60 -4.13
C PHE A 233 -13.18 -29.31 -4.88
N ALA A 234 -14.09 -30.31 -4.96
CA ALA A 234 -15.40 -30.17 -5.56
C ALA A 234 -16.29 -29.31 -4.67
N VAL A 235 -16.90 -28.28 -5.25
CA VAL A 235 -17.79 -27.39 -4.51
C VAL A 235 -19.14 -28.07 -4.28
N SER A 236 -19.41 -28.47 -3.03
CA SER A 236 -20.77 -28.66 -2.52
C SER A 236 -21.46 -27.30 -2.50
N ALA A 237 -22.72 -27.23 -2.97
CA ALA A 237 -23.33 -25.96 -3.39
C ALA A 237 -23.17 -24.81 -2.39
N CYS A 238 -22.56 -23.71 -2.82
CA CYS A 238 -22.38 -22.53 -1.98
C CYS A 238 -23.65 -21.68 -1.91
N GLU A 239 -24.04 -21.29 -0.71
CA GLU A 239 -24.93 -20.16 -0.49
C GLU A 239 -24.09 -18.89 -0.34
N ALA A 240 -24.46 -17.79 -1.01
CA ALA A 240 -23.75 -16.53 -0.90
C ALA A 240 -24.72 -15.36 -0.68
N GLY A 241 -24.27 -14.31 0.01
CA GLY A 241 -25.14 -13.17 0.26
C GLY A 241 -24.46 -12.02 0.99
N SER A 242 -25.28 -11.03 1.33
CA SER A 242 -24.85 -9.87 2.11
C SER A 242 -25.94 -9.41 3.07
N ARG A 243 -25.58 -9.14 4.32
CA ARG A 243 -26.40 -8.44 5.31
C ARG A 243 -25.89 -7.02 5.47
N VAL A 244 -26.75 -6.03 5.30
CA VAL A 244 -26.41 -4.61 5.35
C VAL A 244 -27.03 -3.98 6.60
N TYR A 245 -26.23 -3.20 7.32
CA TYR A 245 -26.58 -2.55 8.57
C TYR A 245 -26.40 -1.04 8.45
N GLU A 246 -27.28 -0.27 9.09
CA GLU A 246 -27.06 1.17 9.24
C GLU A 246 -25.73 1.44 9.98
N MET A 247 -25.06 2.56 9.66
CA MET A 247 -23.76 2.91 10.24
C MET A 247 -23.77 2.96 11.78
N LYS A 248 -24.91 3.26 12.41
CA LYS A 248 -25.05 3.26 13.87
C LYS A 248 -24.86 1.88 14.50
N TYR A 249 -25.08 0.80 13.74
CA TYR A 249 -24.92 -0.59 14.16
C TYR A 249 -23.59 -1.23 13.71
N ALA A 250 -22.66 -0.43 13.17
CA ALA A 250 -21.41 -0.95 12.62
C ALA A 250 -20.55 -1.72 13.63
N GLU A 251 -20.59 -1.31 14.91
CA GLU A 251 -19.86 -2.00 15.98
C GLU A 251 -20.45 -3.38 16.27
N GLN A 252 -21.76 -3.45 16.49
CA GLN A 252 -22.44 -4.72 16.76
C GLN A 252 -22.27 -5.68 15.58
N ALA A 253 -22.34 -5.17 14.36
CA ALA A 253 -22.08 -5.96 13.16
C ALA A 253 -20.63 -6.45 13.08
N TYR A 254 -19.63 -5.63 13.44
CA TYR A 254 -18.23 -6.06 13.50
C TYR A 254 -18.02 -7.14 14.56
N GLN A 255 -18.56 -6.94 15.76
CA GLN A 255 -18.42 -7.91 16.85
C GLN A 255 -19.06 -9.24 16.47
N PHE A 256 -20.28 -9.21 15.93
CA PHE A 256 -20.94 -10.42 15.44
C PHE A 256 -20.14 -11.12 14.34
N TRP A 257 -19.61 -10.36 13.37
CA TRP A 257 -18.73 -10.92 12.34
C TRP A 257 -17.49 -11.57 12.98
N PHE A 258 -16.83 -10.89 13.91
CA PHE A 258 -15.63 -11.39 14.57
C PHE A 258 -15.90 -12.69 15.35
N ASP A 259 -16.92 -12.69 16.21
CA ASP A 259 -17.27 -13.85 17.04
C ASP A 259 -17.61 -15.08 16.19
N LYS A 260 -18.32 -14.89 15.07
CA LYS A 260 -18.67 -16.00 14.17
C LYS A 260 -17.53 -16.41 13.23
N ALA A 261 -16.70 -15.48 12.80
CA ALA A 261 -15.66 -15.75 11.81
C ALA A 261 -14.41 -16.35 12.43
N ILE A 262 -14.08 -15.99 13.67
CA ILE A 262 -12.77 -16.25 14.28
C ILE A 262 -12.85 -17.17 15.50
N ASP A 263 -13.99 -17.25 16.22
CA ASP A 263 -14.13 -17.98 17.49
C ASP A 263 -14.90 -19.33 17.39
N THR A 264 -15.18 -19.85 16.19
CA THR A 264 -15.96 -21.10 16.02
C THR A 264 -15.14 -22.26 15.49
N ALA A 265 -15.31 -23.46 16.04
CA ALA A 265 -14.64 -24.70 15.61
C ALA A 265 -14.90 -25.13 14.14
N ASP A 266 -15.87 -24.52 13.45
CA ASP A 266 -16.27 -24.80 12.06
C ASP A 266 -15.70 -23.78 11.05
N THR A 267 -14.55 -23.18 11.37
CA THR A 267 -13.90 -22.10 10.60
C THR A 267 -13.66 -22.38 9.11
N GLU A 268 -13.68 -23.65 8.68
CA GLU A 268 -13.36 -24.07 7.31
C GLU A 268 -14.58 -24.13 6.38
N LYS A 269 -15.81 -24.02 6.88
CA LYS A 269 -17.04 -24.21 6.07
C LYS A 269 -17.66 -22.92 5.54
N TRP A 270 -17.02 -21.77 5.79
CA TRP A 270 -17.53 -20.47 5.35
C TRP A 270 -16.44 -19.42 5.17
N ASN A 271 -16.75 -18.43 4.35
CA ASN A 271 -16.00 -17.20 4.20
C ASN A 271 -16.90 -16.00 4.53
N LEU A 272 -16.51 -15.23 5.55
CA LEU A 272 -17.24 -14.04 5.99
C LEU A 272 -16.36 -12.80 5.80
N GLN A 273 -16.89 -11.75 5.17
CA GLN A 273 -16.19 -10.47 5.08
C GLN A 273 -16.97 -9.39 5.81
N PHE A 274 -16.31 -8.64 6.69
CA PHE A 274 -16.83 -7.39 7.20
C PHE A 274 -16.43 -6.26 6.27
N VAL A 275 -17.38 -5.41 5.90
CA VAL A 275 -17.16 -4.25 5.04
C VAL A 275 -17.69 -3.01 5.74
N LEU A 276 -16.82 -2.00 5.90
CA LEU A 276 -17.18 -0.69 6.42
C LEU A 276 -17.04 0.34 5.31
N THR A 277 -18.08 1.14 5.11
CA THR A 277 -18.13 2.22 4.11
C THR A 277 -18.42 3.56 4.81
N PRO A 278 -18.36 4.69 4.09
CA PRO A 278 -18.82 5.98 4.62
C PRO A 278 -20.29 6.01 5.07
N GLU A 279 -21.13 5.09 4.58
CA GLU A 279 -22.59 5.14 4.77
C GLU A 279 -23.17 3.97 5.59
N GLU A 280 -22.52 2.82 5.56
CA GLU A 280 -23.05 1.56 6.10
C GLU A 280 -21.96 0.55 6.45
N ALA A 281 -22.35 -0.41 7.28
CA ALA A 281 -21.59 -1.64 7.51
C ALA A 281 -22.29 -2.82 6.82
N ARG A 282 -21.51 -3.81 6.39
CA ARG A 282 -22.02 -4.98 5.68
C ARG A 282 -21.23 -6.22 6.08
N ILE A 283 -21.92 -7.35 6.14
CA ILE A 283 -21.30 -8.67 6.23
C ILE A 283 -21.62 -9.41 4.92
N ASN A 284 -20.60 -9.68 4.11
CA ASN A 284 -20.72 -10.60 2.99
C ASN A 284 -20.42 -12.01 3.47
N TYR A 285 -21.08 -13.00 2.88
CA TYR A 285 -20.89 -14.39 3.27
C TYR A 285 -20.94 -15.33 2.08
N VAL A 286 -20.17 -16.40 2.19
CA VAL A 286 -20.16 -17.58 1.31
C VAL A 286 -20.11 -18.79 2.21
N LEU A 287 -21.11 -19.65 2.12
CA LEU A 287 -21.32 -20.79 3.00
C LEU A 287 -21.24 -22.06 2.18
N ASP A 288 -20.60 -23.08 2.72
CA ASP A 288 -20.80 -24.45 2.26
C ASP A 288 -22.23 -24.91 2.58
N ARG A 289 -22.70 -25.93 1.87
CA ARG A 289 -24.10 -26.41 1.87
C ARG A 289 -24.60 -26.88 3.24
N ASP A 290 -23.69 -27.38 4.06
CA ASP A 290 -23.97 -27.91 5.40
C ASP A 290 -23.64 -26.90 6.52
N ALA A 291 -23.29 -25.65 6.15
CA ALA A 291 -22.88 -24.64 7.11
C ALA A 291 -24.10 -23.89 7.67
N ASP A 292 -24.42 -24.13 8.94
CA ASP A 292 -25.46 -23.41 9.67
C ASP A 292 -24.86 -22.18 10.37
N ILE A 293 -24.83 -21.03 9.68
CA ILE A 293 -24.63 -19.78 10.40
C ILE A 293 -25.97 -19.43 11.01
N ALA A 294 -26.05 -19.48 12.33
CA ALA A 294 -27.13 -18.92 13.10
C ALA A 294 -27.17 -17.37 13.00
N PHE A 295 -27.30 -16.83 11.77
CA PHE A 295 -27.54 -15.42 11.49
C PHE A 295 -28.86 -14.96 12.12
N ASN A 296 -29.78 -15.91 12.33
CA ASN A 296 -31.10 -15.70 12.93
C ASN A 296 -31.03 -15.33 14.42
N ASP A 297 -29.90 -15.57 15.10
CA ASP A 297 -29.74 -15.26 16.53
C ASP A 297 -29.34 -13.80 16.81
N THR A 298 -29.38 -12.93 15.79
CA THR A 298 -28.99 -11.52 15.94
C THR A 298 -30.20 -10.60 15.97
N GLU A 299 -30.44 -9.96 17.11
CA GLU A 299 -31.42 -8.87 17.25
C GLU A 299 -30.96 -7.55 16.58
N ILE A 300 -29.85 -7.57 15.81
CA ILE A 300 -29.31 -6.37 15.15
C ILE A 300 -30.20 -5.99 13.95
N PRO A 301 -30.80 -4.79 13.92
CA PRO A 301 -31.68 -4.39 12.84
C PRO A 301 -30.96 -4.31 11.48
N LEU A 302 -31.56 -4.95 10.46
CA LEU A 302 -31.05 -4.96 9.10
C LEU A 302 -31.61 -3.79 8.29
N LYS A 303 -30.73 -3.13 7.53
CA LYS A 303 -31.12 -2.18 6.47
C LYS A 303 -31.59 -2.91 5.22
N SER A 304 -30.89 -3.99 4.83
CA SER A 304 -31.29 -4.88 3.73
C SER A 304 -30.51 -6.20 3.76
N GLN A 305 -31.00 -7.20 3.03
CA GLN A 305 -30.32 -8.48 2.82
C GLN A 305 -30.47 -8.94 1.37
N LYS A 306 -29.42 -9.59 0.84
CA LYS A 306 -29.42 -10.26 -0.46
C LYS A 306 -28.85 -11.68 -0.30
N HIS A 307 -29.35 -12.61 -1.10
CA HIS A 307 -28.95 -14.02 -1.06
C HIS A 307 -29.05 -14.66 -2.45
N THR A 308 -28.09 -15.53 -2.80
CA THR A 308 -28.09 -16.39 -3.98
C THR A 308 -27.53 -17.77 -3.63
N ARG A 309 -27.97 -18.80 -4.36
CA ARG A 309 -27.49 -20.20 -4.25
C ARG A 309 -26.70 -20.67 -5.47
N ASN A 310 -26.41 -19.77 -6.41
CA ASN A 310 -25.79 -20.13 -7.68
C ASN A 310 -24.30 -19.79 -7.66
N LEU A 311 -23.44 -20.81 -7.68
CA LEU A 311 -21.99 -20.66 -7.64
C LEU A 311 -21.43 -19.92 -8.87
N SER A 312 -21.93 -20.21 -10.07
CA SER A 312 -21.53 -19.49 -11.28
C SER A 312 -21.93 -18.03 -11.19
N GLU A 313 -23.10 -17.75 -10.61
CA GLU A 313 -23.52 -16.39 -10.30
C GLU A 313 -22.61 -15.75 -9.25
N PHE A 314 -22.20 -16.47 -8.19
CA PHE A 314 -21.23 -15.99 -7.21
C PHE A 314 -19.90 -15.63 -7.87
N TYR A 315 -19.27 -16.53 -8.63
CA TYR A 315 -18.02 -16.23 -9.34
C TYR A 315 -18.19 -15.05 -10.31
N THR A 316 -19.29 -14.99 -11.05
CA THR A 316 -19.57 -13.88 -11.98
C THR A 316 -19.82 -12.56 -11.26
N ASN A 317 -20.46 -12.60 -10.09
CA ASN A 317 -20.77 -11.42 -9.27
C ASN A 317 -19.58 -10.93 -8.44
N VAL A 318 -18.68 -11.85 -8.08
CA VAL A 318 -17.45 -11.57 -7.31
C VAL A 318 -16.34 -11.09 -8.22
N LEU A 319 -16.23 -11.65 -9.43
CA LEU A 319 -15.35 -11.13 -10.45
C LEU A 319 -15.89 -9.79 -10.92
N TRP A 320 -15.19 -8.73 -10.52
CA TRP A 320 -15.56 -7.37 -10.87
C TRP A 320 -15.59 -7.19 -12.39
N PRO A 321 -16.72 -6.75 -12.98
CA PRO A 321 -16.75 -6.32 -14.38
C PRO A 321 -15.72 -5.21 -14.59
N GLU A 322 -15.03 -5.22 -15.74
CA GLU A 322 -13.96 -4.26 -16.06
C GLU A 322 -14.42 -2.81 -15.90
N GLU A 323 -15.66 -2.51 -16.30
CA GLU A 323 -16.31 -1.21 -16.21
C GLU A 323 -16.50 -0.71 -14.78
N GLN A 324 -16.55 -1.62 -13.80
CA GLN A 324 -16.71 -1.31 -12.38
C GLN A 324 -15.37 -1.23 -11.64
N SER A 325 -14.25 -1.59 -12.28
CA SER A 325 -12.91 -1.48 -11.70
C SER A 325 -12.44 -0.01 -11.77
N PRO A 326 -12.32 0.69 -10.63
CA PRO A 326 -12.05 2.12 -10.64
C PRO A 326 -10.59 2.36 -11.05
N ARG A 327 -10.41 3.30 -11.97
CA ARG A 327 -9.12 3.58 -12.61
C ARG A 327 -8.14 4.37 -11.73
N ASN A 328 -8.62 4.91 -10.61
CA ASN A 328 -7.86 5.77 -9.71
C ASN A 328 -8.03 5.30 -8.27
N GLU A 329 -7.26 4.29 -7.85
CA GLU A 329 -7.40 3.73 -6.52
C GLU A 329 -6.09 3.65 -5.75
N SER A 330 -6.24 3.64 -4.43
CA SER A 330 -5.16 3.37 -3.48
C SER A 330 -5.64 2.30 -2.53
N VAL A 331 -4.78 1.30 -2.32
CA VAL A 331 -5.09 0.18 -1.43
C VAL A 331 -4.02 0.09 -0.36
N PHE A 332 -4.47 0.08 0.89
CA PHE A 332 -3.64 -0.04 2.08
C PHE A 332 -4.05 -1.30 2.81
N SER A 333 -3.09 -2.09 3.24
CA SER A 333 -3.33 -3.44 3.73
C SER A 333 -2.76 -3.66 5.12
N TYR A 334 -3.48 -4.44 5.93
CA TYR A 334 -3.23 -4.58 7.36
C TYR A 334 -3.56 -6.01 7.80
N PHE A 335 -2.56 -6.75 8.28
CA PHE A 335 -2.78 -7.96 9.05
C PHE A 335 -2.94 -7.60 10.53
N LEU A 336 -3.99 -8.10 11.15
CA LEU A 336 -4.34 -7.79 12.54
C LEU A 336 -3.88 -8.91 13.48
N LYS A 337 -3.26 -8.52 14.59
CA LYS A 337 -2.85 -9.43 15.66
C LYS A 337 -4.02 -9.90 16.53
N TYR A 338 -4.93 -8.97 16.79
CA TYR A 338 -6.09 -9.14 17.67
C TYR A 338 -7.30 -8.45 17.07
N PRO A 339 -8.53 -8.82 17.47
CA PRO A 339 -9.74 -8.07 17.18
C PRO A 339 -9.56 -6.57 17.46
N LEU A 340 -10.15 -5.75 16.60
CA LEU A 340 -10.25 -4.32 16.85
C LEU A 340 -11.17 -4.08 18.04
N GLN A 341 -10.71 -3.31 19.02
CA GLN A 341 -11.57 -2.84 20.11
C GLN A 341 -12.42 -1.64 19.66
N TRP A 342 -13.41 -1.31 20.49
CA TRP A 342 -14.29 -0.16 20.30
C TRP A 342 -13.55 1.13 19.91
N SER A 343 -12.46 1.45 20.59
CA SER A 343 -11.68 2.67 20.31
C SER A 343 -11.13 2.71 18.88
N ALA A 344 -10.65 1.58 18.36
CA ALA A 344 -10.21 1.45 16.98
C ALA A 344 -11.37 1.60 15.99
N LEU A 345 -12.50 0.95 16.24
CA LEU A 345 -13.70 1.10 15.41
C LEU A 345 -14.22 2.55 15.39
N GLN A 346 -14.15 3.26 16.51
CA GLN A 346 -14.48 4.68 16.56
C GLN A 346 -13.52 5.54 15.73
N GLY A 347 -12.22 5.29 15.81
CA GLY A 347 -11.24 5.97 14.96
C GLY A 347 -11.54 5.78 13.46
N LEU A 348 -11.89 4.56 13.05
CA LEU A 348 -12.31 4.25 11.68
C LEU A 348 -13.58 5.00 11.29
N ARG A 349 -14.59 5.03 12.16
CA ARG A 349 -15.84 5.77 11.95
C ARG A 349 -15.58 7.26 11.77
N MET A 350 -14.68 7.84 12.57
CA MET A 350 -14.28 9.24 12.43
C MET A 350 -13.58 9.50 11.09
N GLY A 351 -12.69 8.62 10.64
CA GLY A 351 -12.07 8.71 9.32
C GLY A 351 -13.11 8.70 8.19
N PHE A 352 -14.09 7.81 8.26
CA PHE A 352 -15.18 7.75 7.28
C PHE A 352 -16.15 8.94 7.36
N ALA A 353 -16.39 9.50 8.55
CA ALA A 353 -17.11 10.75 8.70
C ALA A 353 -16.36 11.92 8.06
N PHE A 354 -15.04 12.03 8.28
CA PHE A 354 -14.17 12.98 7.60
C PHE A 354 -14.25 12.83 6.07
N ALA A 355 -14.18 11.60 5.56
CA ALA A 355 -14.30 11.34 4.13
C ALA A 355 -15.64 11.85 3.55
N ARG A 356 -16.75 11.64 4.27
CA ARG A 356 -18.07 12.13 3.87
C ARG A 356 -18.16 13.66 3.89
N GLU A 357 -17.65 14.29 4.93
CA GLU A 357 -17.81 15.73 5.15
C GLU A 357 -16.84 16.59 4.34
N ARG A 358 -15.63 16.09 4.10
CA ARG A 358 -14.55 16.85 3.47
C ARG A 358 -14.09 16.25 2.14
N GLY A 359 -14.31 14.95 1.94
CA GLY A 359 -13.76 14.20 0.83
C GLY A 359 -14.70 13.97 -0.35
N ALA A 360 -15.99 14.31 -0.25
CA ALA A 360 -16.99 13.98 -1.28
C ALA A 360 -16.68 14.54 -2.69
N GLN A 361 -15.89 15.62 -2.79
CA GLN A 361 -15.45 16.20 -4.06
C GLN A 361 -14.17 15.56 -4.62
N VAL A 362 -13.42 14.81 -3.81
CA VAL A 362 -12.09 14.28 -4.15
C VAL A 362 -12.11 12.75 -4.20
N MET A 363 -12.96 12.11 -3.40
CA MET A 363 -13.09 10.66 -3.27
C MET A 363 -14.44 10.17 -3.78
N ASN A 364 -14.43 8.99 -4.41
CA ASN A 364 -15.63 8.24 -4.70
C ASN A 364 -16.04 7.46 -3.44
N LEU A 365 -16.94 8.05 -2.66
CA LEU A 365 -17.40 7.49 -1.38
C LEU A 365 -18.12 6.15 -1.53
N LYS A 366 -18.78 5.90 -2.67
CA LYS A 366 -19.48 4.62 -2.93
C LYS A 366 -18.52 3.45 -3.13
N GLN A 367 -17.29 3.74 -3.57
CA GLN A 367 -16.27 2.72 -3.85
C GLN A 367 -15.18 2.66 -2.77
N THR A 368 -15.12 3.67 -1.90
CA THR A 368 -14.19 3.75 -0.77
C THR A 368 -14.72 2.92 0.39
N LYS A 369 -13.92 1.96 0.87
CA LYS A 369 -14.34 0.97 1.87
C LYS A 369 -13.16 0.30 2.55
N LEU A 370 -13.34 -0.06 3.81
CA LEU A 370 -12.50 -1.00 4.52
C LEU A 370 -13.14 -2.38 4.40
N ILE A 371 -12.38 -3.38 3.97
CA ILE A 371 -12.81 -4.77 3.92
C ILE A 371 -11.92 -5.55 4.87
N CYS A 372 -12.52 -6.38 5.72
CA CYS A 372 -11.83 -7.26 6.64
C CYS A 372 -12.30 -8.70 6.43
N GLU A 373 -11.35 -9.61 6.34
CA GLU A 373 -11.53 -11.04 6.14
C GLU A 373 -10.85 -11.77 7.30
N PRO A 374 -11.48 -12.81 7.87
CA PRO A 374 -10.83 -13.62 8.88
C PRO A 374 -9.69 -14.42 8.23
N LEU A 375 -8.60 -14.61 8.97
CA LEU A 375 -7.54 -15.56 8.63
C LEU A 375 -7.70 -16.86 9.45
N GLY A 376 -6.73 -17.76 9.39
CA GLY A 376 -6.78 -19.07 10.02
C GLY A 376 -7.35 -20.15 9.10
N GLY A 377 -7.88 -21.23 9.68
CA GLY A 377 -8.29 -22.42 8.91
C GLY A 377 -7.07 -23.08 8.24
N LYS A 378 -7.18 -23.59 7.01
CA LYS A 378 -6.03 -24.20 6.33
C LYS A 378 -4.83 -23.27 6.15
N ILE A 379 -4.98 -21.93 6.22
CA ILE A 379 -3.87 -20.99 6.10
C ILE A 379 -2.85 -21.17 7.24
N ASP A 380 -3.31 -21.42 8.46
CA ASP A 380 -2.47 -21.53 9.67
C ASP A 380 -2.00 -22.97 9.96
N ARG A 381 -2.62 -23.98 9.29
CA ARG A 381 -2.18 -25.38 9.35
C ARG A 381 -0.84 -25.62 8.66
N TYR A 382 -0.52 -24.83 7.65
CA TYR A 382 0.82 -24.78 7.07
C TYR A 382 1.76 -24.04 8.02
N SER A 383 2.94 -24.61 8.26
CA SER A 383 3.91 -24.00 9.18
C SER A 383 4.36 -22.64 8.67
N GLN A 384 4.65 -21.72 9.59
CA GLN A 384 5.03 -20.34 9.24
C GLN A 384 6.28 -20.28 8.33
N GLY A 385 7.14 -21.31 8.39
CA GLY A 385 8.36 -21.42 7.60
C GLY A 385 8.20 -22.10 6.24
N GLU A 386 7.04 -22.67 5.89
CA GLU A 386 6.86 -23.43 4.64
C GLU A 386 6.82 -22.54 3.39
N SER A 387 6.59 -21.24 3.54
CA SER A 387 6.66 -20.29 2.43
C SER A 387 7.03 -18.89 2.92
N ALA A 388 7.40 -17.99 2.01
CA ALA A 388 7.76 -16.63 2.36
C ALA A 388 6.59 -15.74 2.85
N PHE A 389 5.34 -16.22 2.78
CA PHE A 389 4.18 -15.48 3.26
C PHE A 389 4.20 -15.36 4.80
N ALA A 390 4.43 -14.15 5.31
CA ALA A 390 4.81 -13.94 6.71
C ALA A 390 3.69 -14.11 7.75
N TRP A 391 2.45 -13.76 7.38
CA TRP A 391 1.38 -13.45 8.33
C TRP A 391 0.31 -14.56 8.45
N ARG A 392 0.71 -15.83 8.33
CA ARG A 392 -0.22 -16.99 8.41
C ARG A 392 -1.05 -17.04 9.70
N GLN A 393 -0.47 -16.60 10.81
CA GLN A 393 -1.08 -16.62 12.14
C GLN A 393 -1.79 -15.30 12.53
N ALA A 394 -2.01 -14.38 11.58
CA ALA A 394 -2.83 -13.20 11.86
C ALA A 394 -4.30 -13.59 12.06
N GLN A 395 -5.03 -12.84 12.87
CA GLN A 395 -6.46 -13.11 13.13
C GLN A 395 -7.34 -12.68 11.96
N ALA A 396 -6.98 -11.56 11.33
CA ALA A 396 -7.71 -11.01 10.20
C ALA A 396 -6.79 -10.27 9.24
N PHE A 397 -7.22 -10.20 7.99
CA PHE A 397 -6.65 -9.37 6.95
C PHE A 397 -7.65 -8.28 6.61
N CYS A 398 -7.25 -7.03 6.79
CA CYS A 398 -8.03 -5.88 6.42
C CYS A 398 -7.33 -5.08 5.33
N TYR A 399 -8.09 -4.55 4.38
CA TYR A 399 -7.56 -3.60 3.41
C TYR A 399 -8.54 -2.43 3.20
N LEU A 400 -7.98 -1.23 3.26
CA LEU A 400 -8.67 0.01 2.93
C LEU A 400 -8.47 0.29 1.45
N ARG A 401 -9.57 0.32 0.71
CA ARG A 401 -9.62 0.74 -0.67
C ARG A 401 -10.16 2.16 -0.74
N VAL A 402 -9.43 3.05 -1.38
CA VAL A 402 -9.80 4.45 -1.59
C VAL A 402 -9.88 4.70 -3.08
N SER A 403 -11.02 5.21 -3.56
CA SER A 403 -11.23 5.53 -4.96
C SER A 403 -11.28 7.05 -5.13
N TRP A 404 -10.58 7.58 -6.12
CA TRP A 404 -10.34 9.01 -6.32
C TRP A 404 -11.09 9.54 -7.55
N VAL A 405 -11.83 10.63 -7.35
CA VAL A 405 -12.47 11.39 -8.42
C VAL A 405 -11.50 12.45 -8.94
N ASP A 406 -10.89 13.21 -8.04
CA ASP A 406 -9.91 14.24 -8.36
C ASP A 406 -8.50 13.79 -7.92
N VAL A 407 -7.75 13.23 -8.87
CA VAL A 407 -6.39 12.73 -8.63
C VAL A 407 -5.41 13.87 -8.33
N SER A 408 -5.67 15.10 -8.81
CA SER A 408 -4.75 16.23 -8.58
C SER A 408 -4.65 16.62 -7.11
N ARG A 409 -5.72 16.35 -6.34
CA ARG A 409 -5.82 16.60 -4.89
C ARG A 409 -5.67 15.33 -4.04
N ARG A 410 -5.40 14.19 -4.68
CA ARG A 410 -5.28 12.89 -4.01
C ARG A 410 -4.29 12.94 -2.86
N ARG A 411 -3.06 13.39 -3.12
CA ARG A 411 -1.97 13.35 -2.14
C ARG A 411 -2.30 14.11 -0.85
N ASP A 412 -2.97 15.25 -0.98
CA ASP A 412 -3.35 16.08 0.16
C ASP A 412 -4.42 15.38 1.01
N PHE A 413 -5.39 14.73 0.37
CA PHE A 413 -6.47 14.03 1.09
C PHE A 413 -6.06 12.66 1.63
N GLU A 414 -5.27 11.91 0.87
CA GLU A 414 -4.84 10.55 1.19
C GLU A 414 -4.10 10.54 2.52
N ASN A 415 -3.10 11.41 2.71
CA ASN A 415 -2.32 11.46 3.94
C ASN A 415 -3.19 11.74 5.18
N HIS A 416 -4.17 12.65 5.07
CA HIS A 416 -5.07 12.96 6.18
C HIS A 416 -6.04 11.80 6.47
N PHE A 417 -6.61 11.20 5.43
CA PHE A 417 -7.58 10.12 5.58
C PHE A 417 -6.93 8.84 6.12
N ILE A 418 -5.76 8.45 5.61
CA ILE A 418 -5.07 7.24 6.06
C ILE A 418 -4.45 7.39 7.46
N ALA A 419 -4.26 8.62 7.96
CA ALA A 419 -3.76 8.86 9.31
C ALA A 419 -4.64 8.19 10.38
N TYR A 420 -5.97 8.12 10.17
CA TYR A 420 -6.90 7.40 11.04
C TYR A 420 -6.63 5.88 11.13
N PHE A 421 -5.91 5.34 10.15
CA PHE A 421 -5.55 3.92 10.04
C PHE A 421 -4.08 3.68 10.36
N GLN A 422 -3.23 4.71 10.38
CA GLN A 422 -1.79 4.60 10.58
C GLN A 422 -1.34 4.96 12.00
N HIS A 423 -2.21 5.58 12.77
CA HIS A 423 -1.95 5.95 14.15
C HIS A 423 -2.86 5.19 15.13
N PRO A 424 -2.50 5.16 16.43
CA PRO A 424 -3.40 4.66 17.46
C PRO A 424 -4.73 5.43 17.41
N PRO A 425 -5.86 4.76 17.70
CA PRO A 425 -5.96 3.41 18.25
C PRO A 425 -5.89 2.26 17.23
N PHE A 426 -5.97 2.48 15.92
CA PHE A 426 -5.99 1.36 14.97
C PHE A 426 -4.62 0.69 14.80
N SER A 427 -3.56 1.48 14.67
CA SER A 427 -2.22 0.96 14.32
C SER A 427 -1.62 0.00 15.35
N GLN A 428 -2.10 0.01 16.60
CA GLN A 428 -1.63 -0.89 17.66
C GLN A 428 -2.02 -2.36 17.40
N TYR A 429 -3.04 -2.59 16.57
CA TYR A 429 -3.51 -3.93 16.19
C TYR A 429 -2.77 -4.48 14.96
N VAL A 430 -2.01 -3.64 14.25
CA VAL A 430 -1.40 -3.98 12.95
C VAL A 430 -0.06 -4.66 13.12
N LEU A 431 0.02 -5.91 12.65
CA LEU A 431 1.28 -6.66 12.50
C LEU A 431 2.09 -6.15 11.31
N GLY A 432 1.44 -6.06 10.15
CA GLY A 432 2.09 -5.83 8.87
C GLY A 432 1.11 -5.62 7.73
N GLY A 433 1.62 -5.62 6.50
CA GLY A 433 0.83 -5.47 5.28
C GLY A 433 0.95 -6.68 4.37
N TYR A 434 0.06 -6.76 3.39
CA TYR A 434 0.06 -7.80 2.37
C TYR A 434 0.86 -7.38 1.14
N ILE A 435 1.85 -8.19 0.74
CA ILE A 435 2.83 -7.83 -0.29
C ILE A 435 2.20 -7.56 -1.67
N ASN A 436 1.04 -8.17 -1.98
CA ASN A 436 0.31 -7.82 -3.22
C ASN A 436 -0.33 -6.42 -3.17
N PHE A 437 -0.48 -5.84 -1.98
CA PHE A 437 -0.91 -4.47 -1.70
C PHE A 437 0.24 -3.66 -1.08
N LEU A 438 1.43 -3.77 -1.69
CA LEU A 438 2.66 -3.13 -1.23
C LEU A 438 2.60 -1.60 -1.37
N HIS A 439 2.74 -0.92 -0.24
CA HIS A 439 2.65 0.53 -0.13
C HIS A 439 3.69 1.05 0.89
N PRO A 440 4.35 2.20 0.63
CA PRO A 440 5.40 2.71 1.53
C PRO A 440 4.89 3.18 2.91
N SER A 441 3.58 3.33 3.09
CA SER A 441 3.01 4.01 4.25
C SER A 441 3.11 3.25 5.58
N LEU A 442 3.39 1.94 5.56
CA LEU A 442 3.55 1.18 6.82
C LEU A 442 4.88 1.47 7.53
N GLY A 443 5.82 2.17 6.88
CA GLY A 443 7.19 2.35 7.37
C GLY A 443 7.93 1.01 7.50
N LYS A 444 9.26 1.04 7.69
CA LYS A 444 10.11 -0.17 7.86
C LYS A 444 9.62 -1.38 7.04
N TYR A 445 9.43 -1.17 5.73
CA TYR A 445 8.54 -2.01 4.93
C TYR A 445 8.93 -3.49 4.96
N GLU A 446 10.22 -3.83 4.97
CA GLU A 446 10.64 -5.23 5.02
C GLU A 446 10.18 -5.92 6.32
N ASP A 447 10.23 -5.24 7.46
CA ASP A 447 9.70 -5.78 8.72
C ASP A 447 8.17 -5.95 8.65
N ARG A 448 7.48 -5.03 7.96
CA ARG A 448 6.01 -5.00 7.87
C ARG A 448 5.45 -5.94 6.83
N TYR A 449 6.16 -6.24 5.76
CA TYR A 449 5.68 -7.10 4.68
C TYR A 449 6.27 -8.51 4.73
N TYR A 450 7.51 -8.65 5.21
CA TYR A 450 8.19 -9.94 5.31
C TYR A 450 8.28 -10.47 6.75
N GLY A 451 8.04 -9.64 7.77
CA GLY A 451 8.05 -10.08 9.16
C GLY A 451 9.36 -10.77 9.53
N HIS A 452 9.27 -11.96 10.12
CA HIS A 452 10.41 -12.80 10.50
C HIS A 452 11.15 -13.42 9.30
N ASN A 453 10.54 -13.44 8.09
CA ASN A 453 11.15 -13.99 6.87
C ASN A 453 12.13 -13.04 6.19
N LYS A 454 12.25 -11.80 6.67
CA LYS A 454 13.08 -10.75 6.05
C LYS A 454 14.51 -11.19 5.79
N GLU A 455 15.24 -11.70 6.80
CA GLU A 455 16.66 -12.01 6.63
C GLU A 455 16.88 -13.17 5.66
N LYS A 456 16.06 -14.24 5.75
CA LYS A 456 16.10 -15.35 4.79
C LYS A 456 15.84 -14.86 3.35
N LEU A 457 14.86 -13.97 3.15
CA LEU A 457 14.61 -13.39 1.83
C LEU A 457 15.80 -12.59 1.29
N ARG A 458 16.53 -11.89 2.15
CA ARG A 458 17.75 -11.15 1.78
C ARG A 458 18.91 -12.10 1.41
N GLU A 459 19.03 -13.23 2.10
CA GLU A 459 20.00 -14.29 1.75
C GLU A 459 19.67 -14.93 0.39
N VAL A 460 18.40 -15.22 0.13
CA VAL A 460 17.93 -15.69 -1.19
C VAL A 460 18.21 -14.65 -2.27
N LYS A 461 17.96 -13.37 -1.98
CA LYS A 461 18.25 -12.27 -2.90
C LYS A 461 19.74 -12.22 -3.25
N GLU A 462 20.64 -12.34 -2.27
CA GLU A 462 22.09 -12.37 -2.52
C GLU A 462 22.50 -13.60 -3.36
N THR A 463 21.81 -14.73 -3.19
CA THR A 463 22.14 -15.99 -3.88
C THR A 463 21.68 -15.99 -5.34
N TYR A 464 20.44 -15.57 -5.61
CA TYR A 464 19.81 -15.72 -6.93
C TYR A 464 19.78 -14.42 -7.75
N ASP A 465 20.01 -13.26 -7.13
CA ASP A 465 20.13 -11.97 -7.80
C ASP A 465 21.17 -11.06 -7.09
N PRO A 466 22.46 -11.47 -7.09
CA PRO A 466 23.54 -10.75 -6.40
C PRO A 466 23.74 -9.32 -6.90
N ASP A 467 23.37 -9.04 -8.16
CA ASP A 467 23.48 -7.73 -8.78
C ASP A 467 22.28 -6.82 -8.51
N SER A 468 21.24 -7.32 -7.83
CA SER A 468 19.95 -6.62 -7.66
C SER A 468 19.37 -6.15 -8.99
N PHE A 469 19.46 -7.01 -10.01
CA PHE A 469 18.91 -6.77 -11.33
C PHE A 469 17.39 -6.58 -11.29
N PHE A 470 16.69 -7.42 -10.51
CA PHE A 470 15.26 -7.27 -10.24
C PHE A 470 15.06 -6.33 -9.06
N ASN A 471 14.91 -5.02 -9.33
CA ASN A 471 14.87 -4.03 -8.26
C ASN A 471 13.87 -2.89 -8.50
N PHE A 472 13.16 -2.48 -7.45
CA PHE A 472 12.21 -1.37 -7.38
C PHE A 472 12.25 -0.78 -5.96
N PRO A 473 11.63 0.38 -5.66
CA PRO A 473 11.87 1.11 -4.40
C PRO A 473 11.61 0.33 -3.11
N LEU A 474 10.71 -0.65 -3.16
CA LEU A 474 10.32 -1.50 -2.05
C LEU A 474 10.66 -2.98 -2.32
N ALA A 475 11.64 -3.24 -3.20
CA ALA A 475 12.14 -4.59 -3.44
C ALA A 475 12.86 -5.14 -2.20
N ILE A 476 13.01 -6.47 -2.16
CA ILE A 476 13.85 -7.16 -1.19
C ILE A 476 15.27 -6.61 -1.31
N ARG A 477 15.85 -6.19 -0.19
CA ARG A 477 17.24 -5.73 -0.16
C ARG A 477 18.19 -6.93 -0.14
N LYS A 478 19.45 -6.69 -0.43
CA LYS A 478 20.48 -7.70 -0.20
C LYS A 478 20.82 -7.79 1.28
N ALA A 479 21.39 -8.93 1.70
CA ALA A 479 21.91 -9.06 3.05
C ALA A 479 23.06 -8.06 3.26
N ASP A 480 23.12 -7.43 4.43
CA ASP A 480 24.23 -6.56 4.78
C ASP A 480 25.48 -7.43 4.99
N VAL A 481 26.33 -7.57 3.97
CA VAL A 481 27.59 -8.31 4.09
C VAL A 481 28.46 -7.58 5.11
N PRO A 482 28.82 -8.21 6.27
CA PRO A 482 29.81 -7.62 7.17
C PRO A 482 31.10 -7.49 6.39
N HIS A 483 31.53 -6.26 6.12
CA HIS A 483 32.81 -6.03 5.45
C HIS A 483 33.92 -6.66 6.30
N SER A 484 34.50 -7.75 5.81
CA SER A 484 35.75 -8.26 6.33
C SER A 484 36.79 -7.15 6.19
N ARG A 485 37.44 -6.80 7.29
CA ARG A 485 38.42 -5.71 7.38
C ARG A 485 39.70 -6.05 6.62
N HIS A 486 39.72 -6.33 5.31
CA HIS A 486 40.98 -6.56 4.60
C HIS A 486 41.10 -5.67 3.35
N HIS A 487 42.28 -5.06 3.25
CA HIS A 487 42.77 -4.10 2.25
C HIS A 487 42.38 -2.62 2.43
N ARG A 488 43.01 -1.98 3.43
CA ARG A 488 43.57 -0.63 3.23
C ARG A 488 44.69 -0.76 2.20
N HIS A 489 44.54 -0.11 1.05
CA HIS A 489 45.55 0.70 0.35
C HIS A 489 45.08 0.93 -1.08
N VAL A 490 44.32 1.99 -1.31
CA VAL A 490 44.23 2.63 -2.62
C VAL A 490 44.36 4.14 -2.39
N HIS A 491 45.27 4.73 -3.16
CA HIS A 491 45.69 6.12 -3.09
C HIS A 491 44.52 7.11 -3.15
N ARG A 492 44.50 8.05 -2.19
CA ARG A 492 43.65 9.24 -2.27
C ARG A 492 44.23 10.20 -3.30
N HIS A 493 43.51 10.42 -4.40
CA HIS A 493 43.58 11.69 -5.13
C HIS A 493 42.44 12.61 -4.64
N PRO A 494 42.70 13.92 -4.46
CA PRO A 494 41.77 14.84 -3.82
C PRO A 494 40.81 15.42 -4.86
N ASN A 495 39.50 15.22 -4.65
CA ASN A 495 38.38 16.13 -4.99
C ASN A 495 37.07 15.34 -5.12
N ILE A 496 36.53 14.89 -3.98
CA ILE A 496 35.09 14.71 -3.82
C ILE A 496 34.76 15.34 -2.47
N MET A 497 34.05 16.47 -2.53
CA MET A 497 33.50 17.16 -1.37
C MET A 497 32.57 16.20 -0.61
N ASP A 498 32.94 15.94 0.64
CA ASP A 498 32.18 15.17 1.61
C ASP A 498 30.96 16.00 2.07
N ASN A 499 29.75 15.56 1.75
CA ASN A 499 28.48 16.24 2.10
C ASN A 499 28.11 16.05 3.59
N GLY A 500 29.08 16.21 4.49
CA GLY A 500 28.90 16.14 5.96
C GLY A 500 28.52 17.47 6.63
N ALA A 501 28.46 18.58 5.89
CA ALA A 501 28.21 19.91 6.43
C ALA A 501 26.72 20.30 6.52
N THR A 502 25.82 19.59 5.85
CA THR A 502 24.38 19.91 5.80
C THR A 502 23.59 19.41 7.03
N TYR A 503 24.16 18.52 7.86
CA TYR A 503 23.45 17.95 9.01
C TYR A 503 23.55 18.76 10.31
N ARG A 504 24.42 19.79 10.39
CA ARG A 504 24.54 20.64 11.59
C ARG A 504 23.63 21.87 11.59
N HIS A 505 23.00 22.21 10.45
CA HIS A 505 22.05 23.32 10.37
C HIS A 505 20.58 22.90 10.50
N MET A 506 20.27 21.59 10.45
CA MET A 506 18.90 21.07 10.62
C MET A 506 18.48 20.92 12.09
N THR A 507 19.42 20.83 13.04
CA THR A 507 19.10 20.69 14.47
C THR A 507 18.58 21.99 15.08
N THR A 508 19.03 23.15 14.60
CA THR A 508 18.55 24.46 15.07
C THR A 508 17.15 24.78 14.55
N ALA A 509 16.85 24.44 13.30
CA ALA A 509 15.52 24.62 12.72
C ALA A 509 14.48 23.69 13.36
N GLY A 510 14.84 22.44 13.65
CA GLY A 510 13.99 21.48 14.37
C GLY A 510 13.63 21.95 15.78
N ALA A 511 14.60 22.48 16.53
CA ALA A 511 14.36 23.00 17.88
C ALA A 511 13.43 24.23 17.89
N VAL A 512 13.59 25.13 16.91
CA VAL A 512 12.70 26.30 16.75
C VAL A 512 11.28 25.84 16.37
N PHE A 513 11.14 24.85 15.50
CA PHE A 513 9.83 24.30 15.12
C PHE A 513 9.11 23.66 16.31
N THR A 514 9.83 22.89 17.13
CA THR A 514 9.27 22.29 18.35
C THR A 514 8.85 23.37 19.37
N LEU A 515 9.65 24.42 19.56
CA LEU A 515 9.30 25.53 20.45
C LEU A 515 8.05 26.29 19.97
N VAL A 516 7.94 26.56 18.67
CA VAL A 516 6.77 27.21 18.08
C VAL A 516 5.52 26.32 18.21
N SER A 517 5.62 25.01 17.95
CA SER A 517 4.50 24.08 18.13
C SER A 517 4.03 23.99 19.58
N VAL A 518 4.95 24.00 20.55
CA VAL A 518 4.62 24.03 21.98
C VAL A 518 3.93 25.35 22.35
N MET A 519 4.41 26.50 21.85
CA MET A 519 3.74 27.79 22.10
C MET A 519 2.33 27.85 21.51
N ILE A 520 2.10 27.28 20.33
CA ILE A 520 0.76 27.21 19.72
C ILE A 520 -0.18 26.33 20.55
N LEU A 521 0.30 25.17 21.04
CA LEU A 521 -0.46 24.28 21.92
C LEU A 521 -0.83 24.97 23.25
N PHE A 522 0.11 25.68 23.88
CA PHE A 522 -0.17 26.45 25.09
C PHE A 522 -1.12 27.63 24.84
N GLY A 523 -0.99 28.32 23.69
CA GLY A 523 -1.91 29.38 23.29
C GLY A 523 -3.33 28.86 23.07
N SER A 524 -3.46 27.67 22.47
CA SER A 524 -4.74 27.02 22.20
C SER A 524 -5.41 26.55 23.50
N LEU A 525 -4.63 25.99 24.43
CA LEU A 525 -5.09 25.59 25.75
C LEU A 525 -5.50 26.80 26.61
N ALA A 526 -4.74 27.89 26.55
CA ALA A 526 -5.07 29.15 27.23
C ALA A 526 -6.35 29.79 26.67
N LEU A 527 -6.58 29.68 25.36
CA LEU A 527 -7.80 30.16 24.71
C LEU A 527 -9.02 29.32 25.12
N CYS A 528 -8.88 27.99 25.16
CA CYS A 528 -9.92 27.10 25.69
C CYS A 528 -10.25 27.39 27.16
N LEU A 529 -9.24 27.54 28.02
CA LEU A 529 -9.43 27.88 29.42
C LEU A 529 -10.02 29.28 29.61
N TYR A 530 -9.71 30.23 28.72
CA TYR A 530 -10.34 31.55 28.69
C TYR A 530 -11.81 31.48 28.32
N CYS A 531 -12.18 30.73 27.28
CA CYS A 531 -13.58 30.55 26.87
C CYS A 531 -14.39 29.93 28.02
N VAL A 532 -13.86 28.90 28.68
CA VAL A 532 -14.51 28.24 29.82
C VAL A 532 -14.63 29.16 31.04
N LYS A 533 -13.62 30.00 31.34
CA LYS A 533 -13.69 30.93 32.49
C LYS A 533 -14.52 32.18 32.22
N LYS A 534 -14.56 32.70 30.99
CA LYS A 534 -15.37 33.86 30.62
C LYS A 534 -16.86 33.56 30.61
N GLU A 535 -17.24 32.31 30.33
CA GLU A 535 -18.60 31.82 30.52
C GLU A 535 -19.03 31.78 32.00
N ALA A 536 -18.07 31.57 32.91
CA ALA A 536 -18.31 31.49 34.35
C ALA A 536 -18.19 32.85 35.09
N ASP A 537 -17.36 33.78 34.60
CA ASP A 537 -17.19 35.13 35.16
C ASP A 537 -16.89 36.17 34.05
N PRO A 538 -17.84 37.08 33.75
CA PRO A 538 -17.69 38.08 32.70
C PRO A 538 -16.60 39.15 32.95
N SER A 539 -16.08 39.26 34.18
CA SER A 539 -15.09 40.28 34.56
C SER A 539 -13.63 39.85 34.33
N PHE A 540 -13.40 38.63 33.83
CA PHE A 540 -12.08 38.03 33.69
C PHE A 540 -11.25 38.59 32.51
N SER A 541 -10.07 39.16 32.81
CA SER A 541 -9.14 39.76 31.83
C SER A 541 -7.92 38.86 31.54
N VAL A 542 -7.69 38.55 30.25
CA VAL A 542 -6.57 37.70 29.78
C VAL A 542 -5.21 38.36 30.02
N ALA A 543 -5.11 39.68 29.84
CA ALA A 543 -3.84 40.40 29.81
C ALA A 543 -3.03 40.26 31.13
N GLN A 544 -3.71 40.26 32.28
CA GLN A 544 -3.05 40.13 33.59
C GLN A 544 -2.55 38.70 33.86
N SER A 545 -3.25 37.68 33.36
CA SER A 545 -2.88 36.27 33.50
C SER A 545 -1.67 35.90 32.64
N THR A 546 -1.66 36.33 31.38
CA THR A 546 -0.54 36.03 30.45
C THR A 546 0.75 36.72 30.89
N GLN A 547 0.65 37.92 31.48
CA GLN A 547 1.80 38.65 32.01
C GLN A 547 2.39 37.99 33.27
N GLN A 548 1.55 37.50 34.20
CA GLN A 548 2.00 36.73 35.36
C GLN A 548 2.62 35.38 34.98
N ALA A 549 2.04 34.67 34.00
CA ALA A 549 2.58 33.40 33.50
C ALA A 549 3.93 33.58 32.81
N GLY A 550 4.07 34.64 31.99
CA GLY A 550 5.33 35.00 31.34
C GLY A 550 6.44 35.36 32.35
N GLN A 551 6.12 36.11 33.41
CA GLN A 551 7.08 36.44 34.46
C GLN A 551 7.54 35.21 35.25
N ARG A 552 6.65 34.27 35.57
CA ARG A 552 7.00 33.01 36.24
C ARG A 552 7.86 32.09 35.36
N PHE A 553 7.58 32.05 34.06
CA PHE A 553 8.39 31.28 33.11
C PHE A 553 9.82 31.85 32.98
N MET A 554 9.96 33.17 32.88
CA MET A 554 11.28 33.83 32.83
C MET A 554 12.09 33.65 34.12
N GLN A 555 11.44 33.62 35.28
CA GLN A 555 12.09 33.28 36.55
C GLN A 555 12.58 31.82 36.58
N MET A 556 11.79 30.88 36.06
CA MET A 556 12.13 29.46 36.01
C MET A 556 13.33 29.16 35.10
N VAL A 557 13.39 29.82 33.93
CA VAL A 557 14.50 29.72 32.97
C VAL A 557 15.78 30.36 33.54
N ALA A 558 15.67 31.46 34.30
CA ALA A 558 16.81 32.09 34.95
C ALA A 558 17.41 31.23 36.09
N THR A 559 16.59 30.44 36.79
CA THR A 559 17.06 29.53 37.86
C THR A 559 17.72 28.25 37.35
N GLN A 560 17.43 27.77 36.14
CA GLN A 560 18.01 26.52 35.61
C GLN A 560 19.39 26.68 34.94
N ASN A 561 19.86 27.91 34.69
CA ASN A 561 21.09 28.18 33.94
C ASN A 561 22.31 28.61 34.79
N ARG A 562 22.35 28.29 36.09
CA ARG A 562 23.59 28.46 36.89
C ARG A 562 24.49 27.22 36.76
N VAL A 563 25.34 27.20 35.73
CA VAL A 563 26.57 26.39 35.71
C VAL A 563 27.77 27.32 35.46
N SER A 564 28.79 27.18 36.30
CA SER A 564 30.03 27.96 36.37
C SER A 564 30.94 27.81 35.13
N PRO A 565 31.79 28.82 34.82
CA PRO A 565 32.51 28.91 33.56
C PRO A 565 33.91 28.27 33.63
N THR A 566 34.20 27.28 32.76
CA THR A 566 35.60 26.97 32.40
C THR A 566 35.73 26.46 30.96
N ARG A 567 36.62 27.15 30.24
CA ARG A 567 37.33 26.77 28.99
C ARG A 567 36.53 26.59 27.71
N TRP A 568 36.40 27.68 26.95
CA TRP A 568 36.71 27.67 25.51
C TRP A 568 37.59 28.87 25.18
N GLY A 569 38.66 28.59 24.44
CA GLY A 569 39.79 29.49 24.16
C GLY A 569 39.46 30.64 23.19
N ARG A 570 40.38 31.60 23.18
CA ARG A 570 40.36 32.90 22.50
C ARG A 570 40.00 32.84 21.01
N PRO A 571 39.33 33.89 20.46
CA PRO A 571 39.22 34.10 19.03
C PRO A 571 40.48 34.80 18.47
N ALA A 572 40.89 34.40 17.26
CA ALA A 572 41.91 35.09 16.49
C ALA A 572 41.28 36.31 15.77
N GLU A 573 41.91 37.47 15.93
CA GLU A 573 41.60 38.72 15.26
C GLU A 573 42.20 38.79 13.84
N GLY A 574 41.52 39.56 12.98
CA GLY A 574 42.00 40.04 11.67
C GLY A 574 40.94 39.79 10.59
N GLY A 575 40.13 40.73 10.10
CA GLY A 575 40.24 42.18 10.08
C GLY A 575 40.45 42.66 8.64
N ARG A 576 39.36 42.99 7.93
CA ARG A 576 39.22 44.23 7.12
C ARG A 576 37.87 44.32 6.36
N LYS A 577 37.12 45.35 6.76
CA LYS A 577 36.40 46.39 5.98
C LYS A 577 35.37 45.98 4.91
N ALA A 578 34.11 46.35 5.18
CA ALA A 578 33.21 46.92 4.17
C ALA A 578 32.50 48.14 4.79
N GLY A 579 32.49 49.25 4.04
CA GLY A 579 31.79 50.49 4.40
C GLY A 579 30.51 50.68 3.57
N LYS A 580 29.55 51.38 4.19
CA LYS A 580 28.43 52.20 3.65
C LYS A 580 27.55 51.63 2.51
N SER A 581 26.25 51.46 2.80
CA SER A 581 25.22 52.43 2.38
C SER A 581 23.82 52.11 2.93
N SER A 582 23.12 53.20 3.23
CA SER A 582 21.72 53.47 3.60
C SER A 582 20.57 52.51 3.24
N THR A 583 19.69 52.38 4.22
CA THR A 583 18.22 52.32 4.23
C THR A 583 17.48 52.74 2.95
N ASP A 584 16.51 51.92 2.51
CA ASP A 584 15.08 52.29 2.35
C ASP A 584 14.26 51.11 1.79
N GLY A 585 13.01 50.96 2.27
CA GLY A 585 11.98 50.11 1.63
C GLY A 585 11.29 49.06 2.50
N LEU A 586 10.65 49.44 3.61
CA LEU A 586 9.63 48.63 4.30
C LEU A 586 8.24 49.05 3.83
N VAL A 587 7.53 48.16 3.13
CA VAL A 587 6.11 48.35 2.75
C VAL A 587 5.22 47.79 3.85
N SER A 588 4.45 48.67 4.47
CA SER A 588 3.38 48.38 5.45
C SER A 588 2.06 48.06 4.73
N TYR A 589 1.41 46.96 5.10
CA TYR A 589 0.03 46.63 4.73
C TYR A 589 -0.95 47.31 5.70
N GLN A 590 -1.87 48.15 5.19
CA GLN A 590 -3.05 48.64 5.88
C GLN A 590 -4.32 47.85 5.46
N PRO A 591 -5.32 47.68 6.34
CA PRO A 591 -6.57 47.01 6.02
C PRO A 591 -7.61 47.99 5.45
N LEU A 592 -8.24 47.63 4.33
CA LEU A 592 -9.37 48.34 3.73
C LEU A 592 -10.67 48.01 4.48
N VAL A 593 -11.24 49.03 5.11
CA VAL A 593 -12.63 49.12 5.55
C VAL A 593 -13.41 49.79 4.41
N GLY A 594 -14.45 49.13 3.90
CA GLY A 594 -15.36 49.70 2.92
C GLY A 594 -16.74 49.84 3.53
N GLU A 595 -17.12 51.08 3.84
CA GLU A 595 -18.49 51.50 4.12
C GLU A 595 -19.29 51.56 2.81
N GLY A 596 -20.55 51.12 2.85
CA GLY A 596 -21.50 51.22 1.74
C GLY A 596 -22.92 51.33 2.29
N GLU A 597 -23.59 52.40 1.88
CA GLU A 597 -24.77 53.01 2.49
C GLU A 597 -26.09 52.22 2.46
N VAL A 598 -26.94 52.64 3.40
CA VAL A 598 -28.33 52.26 3.66
C VAL A 598 -29.28 52.78 2.57
N ARG A 599 -30.22 51.93 2.12
CA ARG A 599 -31.58 52.37 1.73
C ARG A 599 -32.64 51.43 2.32
N ARG A 600 -33.60 52.04 3.02
CA ARG A 600 -34.80 51.45 3.61
C ARG A 600 -35.93 51.37 2.56
N GLU A 601 -36.70 50.29 2.62
CA GLU A 601 -38.15 50.14 2.37
C GLU A 601 -38.41 48.61 2.38
N GLY A 602 -39.41 47.98 3.01
CA GLY A 602 -40.47 48.36 3.93
C GLY A 602 -41.09 47.06 4.49
N GLU A 603 -41.59 47.14 5.73
CA GLU A 603 -42.71 46.41 6.36
C GLU A 603 -42.94 44.90 6.10
N GLY A 604 -42.96 44.12 7.19
CA GLY A 604 -43.57 42.79 7.18
C GLY A 604 -43.26 41.89 8.39
N GLY A 605 -43.92 42.14 9.52
CA GLY A 605 -44.59 41.11 10.32
C GLY A 605 -43.77 40.01 11.04
N VAL A 606 -43.72 40.15 12.36
CA VAL A 606 -43.29 39.20 13.40
C VAL A 606 -44.19 37.95 13.46
N GLU A 607 -43.61 36.76 13.67
CA GLU A 607 -44.10 35.82 14.70
C GLU A 607 -43.01 34.82 15.16
N LEU A 608 -42.55 35.01 16.39
CA LEU A 608 -41.68 34.10 17.15
C LEU A 608 -42.55 33.16 17.98
N GLY A 609 -42.58 31.88 17.59
CA GLY A 609 -43.12 30.79 18.39
C GLY A 609 -42.22 30.48 19.59
N LYS A 610 -42.73 30.74 20.79
CA LYS A 610 -42.15 30.36 22.09
C LYS A 610 -41.92 28.84 22.17
N VAL A 611 -40.70 28.41 22.48
CA VAL A 611 -40.45 27.09 23.08
C VAL A 611 -39.92 27.28 24.51
N ARG A 612 -40.64 26.65 25.43
CA ARG A 612 -40.42 26.65 26.88
C ARG A 612 -39.08 26.01 27.26
N LYS A 613 -38.42 26.63 28.23
CA LYS A 613 -37.40 26.01 29.10
C LYS A 613 -37.99 24.81 29.87
N GLY A 614 -37.29 23.69 29.81
CA GLY A 614 -37.28 22.59 30.76
C GLY A 614 -36.04 21.78 30.38
N GLY A 615 -34.96 21.72 31.15
CA GLY A 615 -34.86 21.31 32.54
C GLY A 615 -33.66 20.37 32.55
N MET A 616 -32.57 20.81 33.17
CA MET A 616 -31.35 20.03 33.39
C MET A 616 -31.67 18.66 34.01
N GLY A 617 -31.09 17.62 33.44
CA GLY A 617 -30.87 16.34 34.10
C GLY A 617 -29.49 15.85 33.69
N GLU A 618 -28.53 15.98 34.60
CA GLU A 618 -27.16 15.50 34.46
C GLU A 618 -27.12 13.97 34.26
N ARG A 619 -26.37 13.53 33.24
CA ARG A 619 -25.46 12.37 33.26
C ARG A 619 -24.56 12.36 32.04
#